data_AF-A0A4R3PU52-F1
#
_entry.id   AF-A0A4R3PU52-F1
#
_cell.length_a   1.000
_cell.length_b   1.000
_cell.length_c   1.000
_cell.angle_alpha   90.00
_cell.angle_beta   90.00
_cell.angle_gamma   90.00
#
_symmetry.space_group_name_H-M   'P 1'
#
loop_
_entity.id
_entity.type
_entity.pdbx_description
1 polymer ?
#
loop_
_entity_poly.entity_id
_entity_poly.type
_entity_poly.pdbx_seq_one_letter_code
_entity_poly.pdbx_strand_id
1 'polypeptide(L)'
;MHSGCGLWAQAPFWNVDKVKSLVADRSHPISFFCGGSRNFHRFIDLFDEVFVLNVDLDTLNSRLASRPEDEFGGKPAEREVIVRLHTTQEDTPKNAMSIDATAPLASVVDDIPSKC
;
A
#
# COMPACT_ATOMS: atom_id res chain seq x y z
N MET A 1 -3.17 -10.98 12.46
CA MET A 1 -3.86 -9.77 11.97
C MET A 1 -4.19 -8.89 13.17
N HIS A 2 -3.62 -7.70 13.27
CA HIS A 2 -3.99 -6.71 14.29
C HIS A 2 -4.27 -5.40 13.56
N SER A 3 -5.55 -5.11 13.39
CA SER A 3 -6.09 -3.91 12.75
C SER A 3 -6.42 -2.92 13.87
N GLY A 4 -5.62 -1.86 14.02
CA GLY A 4 -5.93 -0.74 14.89
C GLY A 4 -6.56 0.38 14.07
N CYS A 5 -7.89 0.45 14.07
CA CYS A 5 -8.63 1.57 13.49
C CYS A 5 -8.73 2.71 14.52
N GLY A 6 -8.24 3.90 14.17
CA GLY A 6 -8.32 5.08 15.03
C GLY A 6 -7.59 6.28 14.43
N LEU A 7 -8.35 7.23 13.87
CA LEU A 7 -7.98 8.62 13.52
C LEU A 7 -6.65 8.82 12.75
N TRP A 8 -6.65 8.70 11.42
CA TRP A 8 -5.53 9.24 10.64
C TRP A 8 -5.99 9.90 9.32
N ALA A 9 -6.04 11.23 9.31
CA ALA A 9 -6.10 12.03 8.08
C ALA A 9 -4.76 12.01 7.30
N GLN A 10 -3.81 11.15 7.69
CA GLN A 10 -2.46 11.01 7.16
C GLN A 10 -2.16 9.51 7.04
N ALA A 11 -1.67 9.04 5.90
CA ALA A 11 -1.39 7.61 5.70
C ALA A 11 -0.51 7.03 6.85
N PRO A 12 -0.75 5.78 7.29
CA PRO A 12 -0.23 5.28 8.56
C PRO A 12 1.30 5.18 8.55
N PHE A 13 1.94 5.61 9.64
CA PHE A 13 3.36 5.40 9.85
C PHE A 13 3.62 3.98 10.35
N TRP A 14 4.62 3.30 9.78
CA TRP A 14 5.03 1.99 10.23
C TRP A 14 6.06 2.10 11.36
N ASN A 15 5.96 1.22 12.37
CA ASN A 15 6.99 1.12 13.40
C ASN A 15 8.26 0.49 12.80
N VAL A 16 9.31 1.31 12.66
CA VAL A 16 10.55 0.93 11.99
C VAL A 16 11.28 -0.23 12.70
N ASP A 17 11.28 -0.25 14.03
CA ASP A 17 11.97 -1.31 14.78
C ASP A 17 11.25 -2.64 14.63
N LYS A 18 9.91 -2.61 14.56
CA LYS A 18 9.11 -3.79 14.25
C LYS A 18 9.37 -4.30 12.83
N VAL A 19 9.47 -3.41 11.84
CA VAL A 19 9.83 -3.78 10.45
C VAL A 19 11.19 -4.47 10.43
N LYS A 20 12.21 -3.85 11.04
CA LYS A 20 13.57 -4.43 11.12
C LYS A 20 13.59 -5.80 11.79
N SER A 21 12.87 -5.95 12.90
CA SER A 21 12.78 -7.22 13.61
C SER A 21 12.12 -8.32 12.76
N LEU A 22 11.10 -7.98 11.97
CA LEU A 22 10.42 -8.95 11.09
C LEU A 22 11.25 -9.28 9.85
N VAL A 23 12.00 -8.32 9.28
CA VAL A 23 12.91 -8.58 8.16
C VAL A 23 14.09 -9.47 8.60
N ALA A 24 14.56 -9.33 9.84
CA ALA A 24 15.62 -10.17 10.38
C ALA A 24 15.17 -11.61 10.68
N ASP A 25 13.85 -11.85 10.83
CA ASP A 25 13.29 -13.17 11.04
C ASP A 25 13.25 -13.96 9.72
N ARG A 26 14.17 -14.92 9.58
CA ARG A 26 14.29 -15.81 8.41
C ARG A 26 13.63 -17.17 8.63
N SER A 27 12.74 -17.31 9.63
CA SER A 27 11.98 -18.54 9.85
C SER A 27 10.97 -18.86 8.75
N HIS A 28 10.60 -17.86 7.94
CA HIS A 28 9.71 -18.00 6.80
C HIS A 28 10.51 -17.83 5.49
N PRO A 29 10.19 -18.59 4.43
CA PRO A 29 10.88 -18.48 3.15
C PRO A 29 10.59 -17.14 2.46
N ILE A 30 9.38 -16.60 2.62
CA ILE A 30 8.95 -15.31 2.06
C ILE A 30 8.06 -14.60 3.09
N SER A 31 8.27 -13.30 3.26
CA SER A 31 7.48 -12.43 4.14
C SER A 31 6.96 -11.23 3.36
N PHE A 32 5.63 -11.06 3.32
CA PHE A 32 5.00 -9.91 2.67
C PHE A 32 4.65 -8.82 3.68
N PHE A 33 5.01 -7.58 3.34
CA PHE A 33 4.66 -6.38 4.10
C PHE A 33 3.70 -5.53 3.28
N CYS A 34 2.42 -5.51 3.65
CA CYS A 34 1.36 -4.89 2.85
C CYS A 34 0.72 -3.69 3.56
N GLY A 35 0.51 -2.61 2.82
CA GLY A 35 -0.20 -1.41 3.28
C GLY A 35 0.52 -0.12 2.85
N GLY A 36 -0.19 1.01 2.96
CA GLY A 36 0.44 2.32 2.77
C GLY A 36 1.35 2.68 3.95
N SER A 37 2.46 3.36 3.67
CA SER A 37 3.35 3.88 4.70
C SER A 37 3.91 5.23 4.28
N ARG A 38 3.87 6.26 5.12
CA ARG A 38 4.49 7.58 4.80
C ARG A 38 5.98 7.62 5.09
N ASN A 39 6.46 6.72 5.94
CA ASN A 39 7.87 6.65 6.33
C ASN A 39 8.60 5.46 5.70
N PHE A 40 8.11 4.95 4.56
CA PHE A 40 8.76 3.84 3.86
C PHE A 40 10.24 4.12 3.56
N HIS A 41 10.60 5.38 3.26
CA HIS A 41 11.98 5.79 2.99
C HIS A 41 12.96 5.46 4.13
N ARG A 42 12.48 5.15 5.34
CA ARG A 42 13.31 4.76 6.48
C ARG A 42 13.68 3.27 6.49
N PHE A 43 13.03 2.45 5.67
CA PHE A 43 13.16 0.98 5.72
C PHE A 43 12.97 0.29 4.37
N ILE A 44 12.65 1.01 3.30
CA ILE A 44 12.36 0.41 1.99
C ILE A 44 13.54 -0.38 1.43
N ASP A 45 14.77 0.06 1.72
CA ASP A 45 16.00 -0.63 1.32
C ASP A 45 16.24 -1.96 2.07
N LEU A 46 15.37 -2.31 3.03
CA LEU A 46 15.39 -3.62 3.70
C LEU A 46 14.63 -4.70 2.94
N PHE A 47 13.83 -4.33 1.93
CA PHE A 47 13.04 -5.28 1.14
C PHE A 47 13.80 -5.71 -0.11
N ASP A 48 13.73 -7.01 -0.41
CA ASP A 48 14.32 -7.58 -1.61
C ASP A 48 13.59 -7.09 -2.87
N GLU A 49 12.25 -6.99 -2.81
CA GLU A 49 11.38 -6.51 -3.87
C GLU A 49 10.29 -5.58 -3.32
N VAL A 50 9.90 -4.57 -4.12
CA VAL A 50 8.84 -3.62 -3.76
C VAL A 50 7.83 -3.52 -4.89
N PHE A 51 6.56 -3.79 -4.58
CA PHE A 51 5.46 -3.74 -5.54
C PHE A 51 4.51 -2.58 -5.23
N VAL A 52 4.09 -1.86 -6.28
CA VAL A 52 3.06 -0.82 -6.20
C VAL A 52 1.84 -1.28 -6.99
N LEU A 53 0.71 -1.44 -6.29
CA LEU A 53 -0.58 -1.77 -6.89
C LEU A 53 -1.21 -0.51 -7.47
N ASN A 54 -1.17 -0.39 -8.79
CA ASN A 54 -1.73 0.75 -9.52
C ASN A 54 -3.14 0.45 -10.00
N VAL A 55 -4.01 1.45 -9.91
CA VAL A 55 -5.33 1.43 -10.54
C VAL A 55 -5.52 2.70 -11.34
N ASP A 56 -6.35 2.68 -12.37
CA ASP A 56 -6.80 3.91 -13.02
C ASP A 56 -7.69 4.73 -12.07
N LEU A 57 -7.86 6.02 -12.41
CA LEU A 57 -8.59 6.97 -11.58
C LEU A 57 -10.09 6.64 -11.47
N ASP A 58 -10.69 6.07 -12.51
CA ASP A 58 -12.12 5.72 -12.52
C ASP A 58 -12.39 4.53 -11.60
N THR A 59 -11.52 3.51 -11.66
CA THR A 59 -11.51 2.36 -10.75
C THR A 59 -11.27 2.81 -9.31
N LEU A 60 -10.32 3.72 -9.08
CA LEU A 60 -10.04 4.28 -7.75
C LEU A 60 -11.27 4.99 -7.17
N ASN A 61 -11.86 5.91 -7.93
CA ASN A 61 -13.04 6.68 -7.50
C ASN A 61 -14.25 5.78 -7.24
N SER A 62 -14.46 4.78 -8.09
CA SER A 62 -15.54 3.80 -7.91
C SER A 62 -15.38 3.02 -6.59
N ARG A 63 -14.16 2.56 -6.27
CA ARG A 63 -13.87 1.85 -5.00
C ARG A 63 -13.99 2.76 -3.78
N LEU A 64 -13.61 4.04 -3.89
CA LEU A 64 -13.76 5.02 -2.81
C LEU A 64 -15.23 5.38 -2.56
N ALA A 65 -16.05 5.44 -3.61
CA ALA A 65 -17.48 5.74 -3.48
C ALA A 65 -18.24 4.70 -2.63
N SER A 66 -17.83 3.42 -2.71
CA SER A 66 -18.40 2.34 -1.90
C SER A 66 -17.73 2.16 -0.53
N ARG A 67 -16.71 2.95 -0.20
CA ARG A 67 -15.92 2.77 1.02
C ARG A 67 -16.68 3.33 2.24
N PRO A 68 -16.83 2.57 3.33
CA PRO A 68 -17.43 3.04 4.58
C PRO A 68 -16.74 4.29 5.14
N GLU A 69 -17.50 5.20 5.76
CA GLU A 69 -16.97 6.47 6.28
C GLU A 69 -15.98 6.32 7.46
N ASP A 70 -16.02 5.18 8.15
CA ASP A 70 -15.10 4.84 9.24
C ASP A 70 -13.76 4.27 8.75
N GLU A 71 -13.64 4.00 7.45
CA GLU A 71 -12.39 3.62 6.80
C GLU A 71 -11.71 4.83 6.12
N PHE A 72 -10.38 4.83 6.07
CA PHE A 72 -9.62 5.86 5.38
C PHE A 72 -10.00 5.92 3.88
N GLY A 73 -10.38 7.11 3.39
CA GLY A 73 -10.91 7.31 2.04
C GLY A 73 -12.43 7.18 1.95
N GLY A 74 -13.10 6.90 3.07
CA GLY A 74 -14.55 6.97 3.19
C GLY A 74 -15.06 8.42 3.19
N LYS A 75 -14.27 9.37 3.70
CA LYS A 75 -14.67 10.79 3.82
C LYS A 75 -14.25 11.62 2.60
N PRO A 76 -15.04 12.62 2.17
CA PRO A 76 -14.73 13.46 1.01
C PRO A 76 -13.32 14.09 1.05
N ALA A 77 -12.93 14.69 2.19
CA ALA A 77 -11.62 15.32 2.34
C ALA A 77 -10.45 14.32 2.20
N GLU A 78 -10.64 13.07 2.61
CA GLU A 78 -9.62 12.02 2.44
C GLU A 78 -9.53 11.57 0.99
N ARG A 79 -10.66 11.52 0.27
CA ARG A 79 -10.70 11.19 -1.17
C ARG A 79 -9.95 12.22 -2.01
N GLU A 80 -10.09 13.52 -1.70
CA GLU A 80 -9.33 14.58 -2.36
C GLU A 80 -7.82 14.40 -2.20
N VAL A 81 -7.38 14.03 -1.00
CA VAL A 81 -5.97 13.70 -0.74
C VAL A 81 -5.54 12.49 -1.54
N ILE A 82 -6.33 11.41 -1.55
CA ILE A 82 -6.03 10.18 -2.30
C ILE A 82 -5.90 10.47 -3.80
N VAL A 83 -6.83 11.24 -4.38
CA VAL A 83 -6.81 11.62 -5.81
C VAL A 83 -5.59 12.47 -6.14
N ARG A 84 -5.23 13.43 -5.27
CA ARG A 84 -4.00 14.23 -5.47
C ARG A 84 -2.77 13.33 -5.47
N LEU A 85 -2.64 12.44 -4.48
CA LEU A 85 -1.50 11.54 -4.36
C LEU A 85 -1.39 10.56 -5.52
N HIS A 86 -2.52 10.04 -5.99
CA HIS A 86 -2.58 9.20 -7.18
C HIS A 86 -2.10 9.97 -8.42
N THR A 87 -2.48 11.24 -8.55
CA THR A 87 -2.07 12.10 -9.67
C THR A 87 -0.60 12.49 -9.62
N THR A 88 -0.09 12.87 -8.45
CA THR A 88 1.29 13.38 -8.30
C THR A 88 2.33 12.29 -8.13
N GLN A 89 1.92 11.09 -7.68
CA GLN A 89 2.82 9.98 -7.35
C GLN A 89 3.91 10.37 -6.32
N GLU A 90 3.68 11.43 -5.52
CA GLU A 90 4.69 12.04 -4.65
C GLU A 90 5.16 11.12 -3.52
N ASP A 91 4.35 10.14 -3.16
CA ASP A 91 4.63 9.12 -2.14
C ASP A 91 4.80 7.71 -2.72
N THR A 92 5.11 7.60 -4.02
CA THR A 92 5.38 6.33 -4.68
C THR A 92 6.89 6.06 -4.73
N PRO A 93 7.37 4.87 -4.31
CA PRO A 93 8.77 4.51 -4.45
C PRO A 93 9.22 4.49 -5.91
N LYS A 94 10.34 5.14 -6.23
CA LYS A 94 10.83 5.28 -7.61
C LYS A 94 11.29 3.98 -8.27
N ASN A 95 11.75 3.01 -7.47
CA ASN A 95 12.30 1.75 -7.96
C ASN A 95 11.36 0.55 -7.70
N ALA A 96 10.07 0.81 -7.49
CA ALA A 96 9.10 -0.26 -7.28
C ALA A 96 8.60 -0.82 -8.62
N MET A 97 8.30 -2.12 -8.62
CA MET A 97 7.61 -2.76 -9.71
C MET A 97 6.12 -2.45 -9.67
N SER A 98 5.59 -1.89 -10.76
CA SER A 98 4.17 -1.62 -10.88
C SER A 98 3.40 -2.89 -11.24
N ILE A 99 2.30 -3.13 -10.53
CA ILE A 99 1.31 -4.17 -10.84
C ILE A 99 -0.01 -3.50 -11.14
N ASP A 100 -0.64 -3.88 -12.26
CA ASP A 100 -1.97 -3.40 -12.62
C ASP A 100 -3.04 -4.10 -11.77
N ALA A 101 -3.54 -3.38 -10.77
CA ALA A 101 -4.59 -3.83 -9.87
C ALA A 101 -6.01 -3.45 -10.33
N THR A 102 -6.17 -2.99 -11.58
CA THR A 102 -7.49 -2.89 -12.23
C THR A 102 -8.00 -4.27 -12.68
N ALA A 103 -7.07 -5.22 -12.93
CA ALA A 103 -7.36 -6.58 -13.30
C ALA A 103 -8.15 -7.36 -12.22
N PRO A 104 -8.79 -8.49 -12.58
CA PRO A 104 -9.42 -9.37 -11.60
C PRO A 104 -8.43 -9.83 -10.53
N LEU A 105 -8.87 -9.90 -9.28
CA LEU A 105 -8.02 -10.19 -8.12
C LEU A 105 -7.13 -11.43 -8.31
N ALA A 106 -7.66 -12.51 -8.89
CA ALA A 106 -6.89 -13.73 -9.13
C ALA A 106 -5.64 -13.44 -9.99
N SER A 107 -5.79 -12.69 -11.08
CA SER A 107 -4.68 -12.30 -11.95
C SER A 107 -3.66 -11.42 -11.21
N VAL A 108 -4.13 -10.47 -10.40
CA VAL A 108 -3.25 -9.58 -9.60
C VAL A 108 -2.43 -10.38 -8.58
N VAL A 109 -3.06 -11.38 -7.95
CA VAL A 109 -2.39 -12.26 -6.99
C VAL A 109 -1.35 -13.14 -7.68
N ASP A 110 -1.66 -13.65 -8.87
CA ASP A 110 -0.73 -14.48 -9.65
C ASP A 110 0.44 -13.67 -10.23
N ASP A 111 0.24 -12.38 -10.51
CA ASP A 111 1.29 -11.50 -11.01
C ASP A 111 2.41 -11.29 -9.98
N ILE A 112 2.11 -11.24 -8.68
CA ILE A 112 3.12 -10.96 -7.64
C ILE A 112 4.21 -12.06 -7.60
N PRO A 113 3.88 -13.37 -7.43
CA PRO A 113 4.89 -14.42 -7.45
C PRO A 113 5.62 -14.56 -8.78
N SER A 114 5.00 -14.19 -9.90
CA SER A 114 5.63 -14.30 -11.23
C SER A 114 6.84 -13.37 -11.44
N LYS A 115 7.00 -12.40 -10.53
CA LYS A 115 8.02 -11.35 -10.58
C LYS A 115 9.15 -11.52 -9.55
N CYS A 116 9.03 -12.50 -8.67
CA CYS A 116 10.05 -12.91 -7.70
C CYS A 116 10.87 -14.10 -8.25
#